data_AF-A0A7H8NGP0-F1
#
_entry.id   AF-A0A7H8NGP0-F1
#
_cell.length_a   1.000
_cell.length_b   1.000
_cell.length_c   1.000
_cell.angle_alpha   90.00
_cell.angle_beta   90.00
_cell.angle_gamma   90.00
#
_symmetry.space_group_name_H-M   'P 1'
#
loop_
_entity.id
_entity.type
_entity.pdbx_description
1 polymer ?
#
loop_
_entity_poly.entity_id
_entity_poly.type
_entity_poly.pdbx_seq_one_letter_code
_entity_poly.pdbx_strand_id
1 'polypeptide(L)'
;MIIDRNARVVPPRYRDREVRRLMGDALGKADQADLLAAYLWVQEGAIGRRAHSDLESLRDGLRGDIEVLREFKADPEFQGLPWEFTRVELDAAFDSAGVTVGEAAAHLEGVLRVSAEALDELRRLPEEDLAPRYVPGSNNSPLNRIIECWNHIEPFQEQRSALVADLTAEIDRLADLNSRRLAFSQSDNSYTPEDILRFDSKDFEIFVAWLACRDGMEIRQQAGGAGDLGADGIFLMPDGRRVVAQCKKTSTLPGRAIGSELVQRFNGTARPVHKADVAVMVTNGTFSKPARYFASDHAIHLVDAERLRKWATWGDSFYEVVNIARPSAAVDAAA
;
A
#
# COMPACT_ATOMS: atom_id res chain seq x y z
N MET A 1 45.56 -50.39 8.95
CA MET A 1 44.43 -50.74 8.05
C MET A 1 43.14 -50.41 8.80
N ILE A 2 42.53 -49.26 8.51
CA ILE A 2 41.33 -48.73 9.20
C ILE A 2 40.08 -49.40 8.62
N ILE A 3 40.03 -50.74 8.59
CA ILE A 3 38.79 -51.47 8.29
C ILE A 3 38.68 -52.64 9.26
N ASP A 4 38.20 -52.34 10.46
CA ASP A 4 37.65 -53.34 11.36
C ASP A 4 36.27 -53.75 10.81
N ARG A 5 36.11 -55.03 10.46
CA ARG A 5 34.84 -55.56 9.93
C ARG A 5 33.70 -55.56 10.95
N ASN A 6 34.03 -55.36 12.23
CA ASN A 6 33.09 -55.19 13.33
C ASN A 6 32.88 -53.71 13.70
N ALA A 7 33.46 -52.77 12.96
CA ALA A 7 33.25 -51.34 13.20
C ALA A 7 31.81 -50.93 12.91
N ARG A 8 31.36 -49.87 13.59
CA ARG A 8 30.04 -49.25 13.39
C ARG A 8 29.83 -48.72 11.96
N VAL A 9 30.91 -48.36 11.26
CA VAL A 9 30.89 -47.85 9.88
C VAL A 9 31.85 -48.69 9.04
N VAL A 10 31.33 -49.30 7.98
CA VAL A 10 32.09 -50.10 7.02
C VAL A 10 31.69 -49.72 5.58
N PRO A 11 32.61 -49.75 4.61
CA PRO A 11 32.27 -49.46 3.22
C PRO A 11 31.28 -50.50 2.66
N PRO A 12 30.36 -50.09 1.76
CA PRO A 12 29.45 -51.02 1.12
C PRO A 12 30.19 -52.06 0.28
N ARG A 13 29.56 -53.21 0.03
CA ARG A 13 30.15 -54.27 -0.79
C ARG A 13 30.11 -53.89 -2.27
N TYR A 14 31.21 -53.37 -2.80
CA TYR A 14 31.36 -53.13 -4.24
C TYR A 14 31.62 -54.45 -4.99
N ARG A 15 30.80 -54.74 -6.01
CA ARG A 15 30.94 -55.96 -6.84
C ARG A 15 32.19 -55.90 -7.72
N ASP A 16 32.44 -54.71 -8.27
CA ASP A 16 33.58 -54.44 -9.14
C ASP A 16 34.91 -54.52 -8.37
N ARG A 17 35.93 -55.15 -8.97
CA ARG A 17 37.24 -55.34 -8.34
C ARG A 17 38.07 -54.05 -8.33
N GLU A 18 38.00 -53.28 -9.40
CA GLU A 18 38.74 -52.03 -9.53
C GLU A 18 38.21 -50.97 -8.57
N VAL A 19 36.88 -50.85 -8.45
CA VAL A 19 36.25 -49.94 -7.47
C VAL A 19 36.65 -50.32 -6.03
N ARG A 20 36.67 -51.61 -5.68
CA ARG A 20 37.15 -52.05 -4.35
C ARG A 20 38.60 -51.67 -4.10
N ARG A 21 39.46 -51.82 -5.10
CA ARG A 21 40.88 -51.44 -5.00
C ARG A 21 41.01 -49.94 -4.79
N LEU A 22 40.38 -49.13 -5.66
CA LEU A 22 40.43 -47.67 -5.58
C LEU A 22 39.91 -47.14 -4.24
N MET A 23 38.78 -47.68 -3.76
CA MET A 23 38.22 -47.29 -2.46
C MET A 23 39.11 -47.73 -1.29
N GLY A 24 39.68 -48.94 -1.36
CA GLY A 24 40.62 -49.43 -0.36
C GLY A 24 41.90 -48.58 -0.30
N ASP A 25 42.42 -48.17 -1.46
CA ASP A 25 43.59 -47.30 -1.58
C ASP A 25 43.30 -45.89 -1.02
N ALA A 26 42.10 -45.33 -1.25
CA ALA A 26 41.69 -44.04 -0.70
C ALA A 26 41.55 -44.10 0.84
N LEU A 27 40.84 -45.10 1.37
CA LEU A 27 40.67 -45.31 2.81
C LEU A 27 42.00 -45.61 3.53
N GLY A 28 42.95 -46.24 2.84
CA GLY A 28 44.27 -46.54 3.39
C GLY A 28 45.18 -45.32 3.52
N LYS A 29 44.90 -44.25 2.76
CA LYS A 29 45.66 -42.99 2.77
C LYS A 29 45.05 -41.92 3.67
N ALA A 30 43.74 -41.99 3.92
CA ALA A 30 43.01 -40.99 4.69
C ALA A 30 43.46 -40.95 6.17
N ASP A 31 43.65 -39.73 6.69
CA ASP A 31 43.90 -39.48 8.10
C ASP A 31 42.68 -38.86 8.82
N GLN A 32 42.87 -38.45 10.08
CA GLN A 32 41.78 -37.86 10.87
C GLN A 32 41.31 -36.50 10.33
N ALA A 33 42.21 -35.71 9.72
CA ALA A 33 41.87 -34.41 9.15
C ALA A 33 41.03 -34.59 7.87
N ASP A 34 41.37 -35.57 7.02
CA ASP A 34 40.59 -35.91 5.83
C ASP A 34 39.15 -36.31 6.19
N LEU A 35 39.01 -37.17 7.20
CA LEU A 35 37.70 -37.63 7.69
C LEU A 35 36.88 -36.48 8.30
N LEU A 36 37.53 -35.58 9.05
CA LEU A 36 36.87 -34.40 9.62
C LEU A 36 36.43 -33.42 8.53
N ALA A 37 37.29 -33.15 7.54
CA ALA A 37 36.98 -32.27 6.42
C ALA A 37 35.79 -32.80 5.59
N ALA A 38 35.77 -34.12 5.32
CA ALA A 38 34.63 -34.77 4.67
C ALA A 38 33.34 -34.65 5.49
N TYR A 39 33.41 -34.84 6.81
CA TYR A 39 32.24 -34.69 7.68
C TYR A 39 31.73 -33.25 7.73
N LEU A 40 32.62 -32.26 7.88
CA LEU A 40 32.28 -30.84 7.86
C LEU A 40 31.61 -30.45 6.54
N TRP A 41 32.15 -30.88 5.40
CA TRP A 41 31.55 -30.64 4.09
C TRP A 41 30.13 -31.20 3.97
N VAL A 42 29.90 -32.42 4.46
CA VAL A 42 28.55 -33.01 4.52
C VAL A 42 27.61 -32.19 5.40
N GLN A 43 28.08 -31.70 6.56
CA GLN A 43 27.29 -30.85 7.46
C GLN A 43 26.98 -29.49 6.82
N GLU A 44 27.96 -28.83 6.21
CA GLU A 44 27.75 -27.57 5.50
C GLU A 44 26.69 -27.74 4.41
N GLY A 45 26.78 -28.81 3.61
CA GLY A 45 25.80 -29.11 2.58
C GLY A 45 24.40 -29.37 3.16
N ALA A 46 24.29 -30.01 4.32
CA ALA A 46 23.01 -30.24 4.99
C ALA A 46 22.39 -28.94 5.52
N ILE A 47 23.17 -28.08 6.17
CA ILE A 47 22.73 -26.78 6.68
C ILE A 47 22.33 -25.88 5.51
N GLY A 48 23.17 -25.81 4.46
CA GLY A 48 22.90 -25.00 3.28
C GLY A 48 21.61 -25.40 2.57
N ARG A 49 21.31 -26.71 2.46
CA ARG A 49 20.03 -27.19 1.89
C ARG A 49 18.84 -26.76 2.73
N ARG A 50 18.94 -26.83 4.06
CA ARG A 50 17.86 -26.40 4.96
C ARG A 50 17.61 -24.90 4.82
N ALA A 51 18.65 -24.08 4.92
CA ALA A 51 18.55 -22.63 4.78
C ALA A 51 17.95 -22.22 3.43
N HIS A 52 18.36 -22.88 2.34
CA HIS A 52 17.78 -22.65 1.01
C HIS A 52 16.28 -23.03 0.98
N SER A 53 15.92 -24.20 1.51
CA SER A 53 14.52 -24.66 1.57
C SER A 53 13.62 -23.73 2.39
N ASP A 54 14.15 -23.10 3.45
CA ASP A 54 13.41 -22.13 4.25
C ASP A 54 13.14 -20.84 3.45
N LEU A 55 14.11 -20.37 2.65
CA LEU A 55 13.93 -19.25 1.72
C LEU A 55 12.90 -19.57 0.62
N GLU A 56 12.91 -20.80 0.11
CA GLU A 56 11.92 -21.26 -0.88
C GLU A 56 10.51 -21.26 -0.31
N SER A 57 10.35 -21.73 0.93
CA SER A 57 9.06 -21.72 1.63
C SER A 57 8.54 -20.30 1.83
N LEU A 58 9.42 -19.34 2.14
CA LEU A 58 9.06 -17.93 2.24
C LEU A 58 8.59 -17.35 0.89
N ARG A 59 9.28 -17.67 -0.22
CA ARG A 59 8.88 -17.25 -1.57
C ARG A 59 7.49 -17.77 -1.93
N ASP A 60 7.25 -19.04 -1.65
CA ASP A 60 5.98 -19.68 -1.99
C ASP A 60 4.84 -19.08 -1.14
N GLY A 61 5.12 -18.72 0.12
CA GLY A 61 4.22 -17.94 0.96
C GLY A 61 3.86 -16.58 0.37
N LEU A 62 4.86 -15.78 -0.02
CA LEU A 62 4.62 -14.45 -0.61
C LEU A 62 3.85 -14.53 -1.93
N ARG A 63 4.11 -15.55 -2.76
CA ARG A 63 3.33 -15.79 -3.99
C ARG A 63 1.87 -16.16 -3.67
N GLY A 64 1.65 -16.95 -2.62
CA GLY A 64 0.32 -17.25 -2.12
C GLY A 64 -0.42 -15.99 -1.65
N ASP A 65 0.26 -15.09 -0.94
CA ASP A 65 -0.33 -13.83 -0.46
C ASP A 65 -0.81 -12.95 -1.64
N ILE A 66 -0.06 -12.89 -2.74
CA ILE A 66 -0.48 -12.16 -3.96
C ILE A 66 -1.78 -12.73 -4.53
N GLU A 67 -1.92 -14.06 -4.55
CA GLU A 67 -3.12 -14.70 -5.09
C GLU A 67 -4.33 -14.46 -4.18
N VAL A 68 -4.15 -14.58 -2.87
CA VAL A 68 -5.19 -14.26 -1.87
C VAL A 68 -5.67 -12.82 -2.02
N LEU A 69 -4.75 -11.86 -2.19
CA LEU A 69 -5.12 -10.45 -2.42
C LEU A 69 -5.94 -10.26 -3.70
N ARG A 70 -5.63 -11.00 -4.76
CA ARG A 70 -6.43 -10.97 -6.01
C ARG A 70 -7.82 -11.55 -5.80
N GLU A 71 -7.93 -12.66 -5.09
CA GLU A 71 -9.22 -13.28 -4.75
C GLU A 71 -10.08 -12.33 -3.91
N PHE A 72 -9.51 -11.72 -2.87
CA PHE A 72 -10.21 -10.74 -2.03
C PHE A 72 -10.65 -9.51 -2.83
N LYS A 73 -9.82 -9.03 -3.76
CA LYS A 73 -10.19 -7.94 -4.65
C LYS A 73 -11.32 -8.31 -5.60
N ALA A 74 -11.30 -9.53 -6.13
CA ALA A 74 -12.30 -10.02 -7.07
C ALA A 74 -13.67 -10.31 -6.42
N ASP A 75 -13.71 -10.52 -5.10
CA ASP A 75 -14.93 -10.75 -4.35
C ASP A 75 -15.74 -9.43 -4.17
N PRO A 76 -16.93 -9.30 -4.81
CA PRO A 76 -17.78 -8.12 -4.65
C PRO A 76 -18.38 -8.01 -3.23
N GLU A 77 -18.50 -9.14 -2.52
CA GLU A 77 -19.05 -9.25 -1.18
C GLU A 77 -17.98 -9.66 -0.17
N PHE A 78 -16.74 -9.20 -0.35
CA PHE A 78 -15.63 -9.48 0.57
C PHE A 78 -16.07 -9.27 2.03
N GLN A 79 -15.84 -10.27 2.89
CA GLN A 79 -16.32 -10.33 4.29
C GLN A 79 -17.86 -10.27 4.47
N GLY A 80 -18.64 -10.62 3.45
CA GLY A 80 -20.10 -10.60 3.47
C GLY A 80 -20.70 -9.20 3.48
N LEU A 81 -19.95 -8.17 3.09
CA LEU A 81 -20.38 -6.77 3.10
C LEU A 81 -20.58 -6.25 1.67
N PRO A 82 -21.65 -5.48 1.41
CA PRO A 82 -21.77 -4.71 0.17
C PRO A 82 -20.90 -3.45 0.25
N TRP A 83 -19.74 -3.46 -0.43
CA TRP A 83 -18.76 -2.36 -0.44
C TRP A 83 -19.14 -1.18 -1.35
N GLU A 84 -20.44 -0.89 -1.50
CA GLU A 84 -20.98 0.05 -2.50
C GLU A 84 -20.35 1.46 -2.43
N PHE A 85 -20.03 1.94 -1.22
CA PHE A 85 -19.56 3.31 -1.00
C PHE A 85 -18.04 3.44 -0.84
N THR A 86 -17.31 2.33 -0.74
CA THR A 86 -15.84 2.33 -0.55
C THR A 86 -15.10 1.28 -1.40
N ARG A 87 -15.76 0.65 -2.39
CA ARG A 87 -15.14 -0.36 -3.27
C ARG A 87 -13.86 0.14 -3.94
N VAL A 88 -13.87 1.39 -4.43
CA VAL A 88 -12.71 1.98 -5.10
C VAL A 88 -11.54 2.15 -4.14
N GLU A 89 -11.81 2.64 -2.93
CA GLU A 89 -10.80 2.77 -1.88
C GLU A 89 -10.27 1.41 -1.42
N LEU A 90 -11.14 0.39 -1.30
CA LEU A 90 -10.74 -0.98 -0.95
C LEU A 90 -9.89 -1.64 -2.05
N ASP A 91 -10.28 -1.49 -3.32
CA ASP A 91 -9.50 -1.96 -4.46
C ASP A 91 -8.10 -1.37 -4.48
N ALA A 92 -7.99 -0.07 -4.19
CA ALA A 92 -6.71 0.62 -4.12
C ALA A 92 -5.85 0.11 -2.95
N ALA A 93 -6.45 -0.21 -1.80
CA ALA A 93 -5.74 -0.81 -0.67
C ALA A 93 -5.17 -2.20 -1.04
N PHE A 94 -5.96 -3.05 -1.69
CA PHE A 94 -5.49 -4.35 -2.19
C PHE A 94 -4.41 -4.22 -3.27
N ASP A 95 -4.55 -3.27 -4.20
CA ASP A 95 -3.54 -3.01 -5.23
C ASP A 95 -2.23 -2.54 -4.61
N SER A 96 -2.28 -1.63 -3.64
CA SER A 96 -1.10 -1.14 -2.93
C SER A 96 -0.40 -2.29 -2.19
N ALA A 97 -1.16 -3.12 -1.46
CA ALA A 97 -0.60 -4.28 -0.77
C ALA A 97 0.01 -5.29 -1.76
N GLY A 98 -0.67 -5.54 -2.88
CA GLY A 98 -0.20 -6.44 -3.93
C GLY A 98 1.11 -5.96 -4.57
N VAL A 99 1.28 -4.66 -4.78
CA VAL A 99 2.55 -4.08 -5.24
C VAL A 99 3.66 -4.33 -4.22
N THR A 100 3.42 -4.05 -2.93
CA THR A 100 4.42 -4.25 -1.87
C THR A 100 4.84 -5.71 -1.72
N VAL A 101 3.89 -6.66 -1.73
CA VAL A 101 4.23 -8.10 -1.71
C VAL A 101 4.97 -8.50 -2.98
N GLY A 102 4.58 -7.97 -4.14
CA GLY A 102 5.25 -8.22 -5.41
C GLY A 102 6.71 -7.77 -5.42
N GLU A 103 7.01 -6.58 -4.88
CA GLU A 103 8.36 -6.07 -4.72
C GLU A 103 9.19 -6.94 -3.75
N ALA A 104 8.60 -7.36 -2.62
CA ALA A 104 9.25 -8.25 -1.68
C ALA A 104 9.55 -9.63 -2.30
N ALA A 105 8.61 -10.19 -3.07
CA ALA A 105 8.82 -11.44 -3.79
C ALA A 105 9.95 -11.31 -4.83
N ALA A 106 9.99 -10.22 -5.59
CA ALA A 106 11.05 -9.97 -6.57
C ALA A 106 12.44 -9.83 -5.90
N HIS A 107 12.50 -9.18 -4.74
CA HIS A 107 13.74 -9.11 -3.96
C HIS A 107 14.18 -10.50 -3.48
N LEU A 108 13.25 -11.30 -2.95
CA LEU A 108 13.55 -12.65 -2.48
C LEU A 108 14.01 -13.59 -3.60
N GLU A 109 13.53 -13.45 -4.84
CA GLU A 109 14.08 -14.17 -6.00
C GLU A 109 15.58 -13.86 -6.22
N GLY A 110 15.98 -12.60 -6.02
CA GLY A 110 17.38 -12.19 -6.06
C GLY A 110 18.23 -12.89 -5.00
N VAL A 111 17.71 -12.97 -3.76
CA VAL A 111 18.35 -13.65 -2.62
C VAL A 111 18.45 -15.17 -2.88
N LEU A 112 17.37 -15.78 -3.37
CA LEU A 112 17.32 -17.20 -3.69
C LEU A 112 18.32 -17.58 -4.79
N ARG A 113 18.52 -16.72 -5.79
CA ARG A 113 19.54 -16.95 -6.83
C ARG A 113 20.94 -17.02 -6.24
N VAL A 114 21.31 -16.08 -5.37
CA VAL A 114 22.62 -16.08 -4.70
C VAL A 114 22.78 -17.33 -3.82
N SER A 115 21.73 -17.70 -3.09
CA SER A 115 21.71 -18.91 -2.28
C SER A 115 21.86 -20.18 -3.12
N ALA A 116 21.19 -20.27 -4.26
CA ALA A 116 21.27 -21.40 -5.19
C ALA A 116 22.68 -21.55 -5.78
N GLU A 117 23.28 -20.45 -6.25
CA GLU A 117 24.65 -20.45 -6.78
C GLU A 117 25.67 -20.91 -5.72
N ALA A 118 25.56 -20.42 -4.48
CA ALA A 118 26.41 -20.84 -3.38
C ALA A 118 26.18 -22.31 -2.97
N LEU A 119 24.94 -22.79 -3.04
CA LEU A 119 24.61 -24.19 -2.75
C LEU A 119 25.16 -25.13 -3.83
N ASP A 120 25.11 -24.74 -5.09
CA ASP A 120 25.72 -25.50 -6.19
C ASP A 120 27.24 -25.55 -6.06
N GLU A 121 27.88 -24.43 -5.70
CA GLU A 121 29.32 -24.42 -5.39
C GLU A 121 29.66 -25.34 -4.21
N LEU A 122 28.83 -25.37 -3.18
CA LEU A 122 29.01 -26.26 -2.03
C LEU A 122 28.83 -27.74 -2.40
N ARG A 123 27.94 -28.06 -3.35
CA ARG A 123 27.66 -29.42 -3.82
C ARG A 123 28.69 -29.99 -4.78
N ARG A 124 29.44 -29.14 -5.49
CA ARG A 124 30.47 -29.60 -6.42
C ARG A 124 31.56 -30.35 -5.65
N LEU A 125 31.68 -31.65 -5.94
CA LEU A 125 32.76 -32.50 -5.44
C LEU A 125 34.10 -31.92 -5.91
N PRO A 126 35.02 -31.58 -4.99
CA PRO A 126 36.35 -31.16 -5.40
C PRO A 126 37.12 -32.34 -6.01
N GLU A 127 37.95 -32.05 -7.00
CA GLU A 127 38.92 -33.01 -7.57
C GLU A 127 40.11 -33.27 -6.63
N GLU A 128 40.29 -32.39 -5.63
CA GLU A 128 41.40 -32.39 -4.66
C GLU A 128 40.94 -32.75 -3.22
N ASP A 129 41.92 -32.79 -2.30
CA ASP A 129 41.73 -32.91 -0.86
C ASP A 129 40.86 -31.76 -0.30
N LEU A 130 39.93 -32.10 0.60
CA LEU A 130 39.05 -31.14 1.29
C LEU A 130 39.75 -30.42 2.44
N ALA A 131 40.81 -30.98 3.02
CA ALA A 131 41.47 -30.43 4.20
C ALA A 131 41.95 -28.97 4.04
N PRO A 132 42.49 -28.52 2.87
CA PRO A 132 42.89 -27.12 2.66
C PRO A 132 41.76 -26.11 2.79
N ARG A 133 40.49 -26.53 2.63
CA ARG A 133 39.32 -25.66 2.78
C ARG A 133 39.03 -25.32 4.24
N TYR A 134 39.39 -26.22 5.16
CA TYR A 134 39.08 -26.15 6.59
C TYR A 134 40.31 -25.82 7.43
N VAL A 135 41.11 -24.85 6.97
CA VAL A 135 42.26 -24.33 7.73
C VAL A 135 41.81 -23.30 8.79
N PRO A 136 42.52 -23.18 9.93
CA PRO A 136 42.21 -22.17 10.94
C PRO A 136 42.13 -20.75 10.34
N GLY A 137 41.03 -20.04 10.64
CA GLY A 137 40.79 -18.69 10.12
C GLY A 137 40.18 -18.61 8.70
N SER A 138 39.93 -19.75 8.04
CA SER A 138 39.20 -19.78 6.77
C SER A 138 37.76 -19.28 6.96
N ASN A 139 37.33 -18.33 6.13
CA ASN A 139 35.96 -17.80 6.11
C ASN A 139 35.32 -17.85 4.71
N ASN A 140 35.93 -18.57 3.78
CA ASN A 140 35.51 -18.60 2.37
C ASN A 140 34.51 -19.72 2.07
N SER A 141 33.80 -20.23 3.09
CA SER A 141 32.78 -21.24 2.86
C SER A 141 31.60 -20.63 2.08
N PRO A 142 31.17 -21.23 0.96
CA PRO A 142 29.88 -20.93 0.32
C PRO A 142 28.71 -20.95 1.29
N LEU A 143 28.79 -21.74 2.38
CA LEU A 143 27.76 -21.73 3.42
C LEU A 143 27.54 -20.33 3.99
N ASN A 144 28.60 -19.53 4.19
CA ASN A 144 28.46 -18.18 4.74
C ASN A 144 27.55 -17.29 3.89
N ARG A 145 27.67 -17.36 2.56
CA ARG A 145 26.78 -16.64 1.63
C ARG A 145 25.34 -17.14 1.71
N ILE A 146 25.13 -18.44 1.90
CA ILE A 146 23.79 -19.00 2.12
C ILE A 146 23.20 -18.48 3.44
N ILE A 147 24.00 -18.41 4.50
CA ILE A 147 23.57 -17.90 5.81
C ILE A 147 23.27 -16.39 5.74
N GLU A 148 24.07 -15.61 5.02
CA GLU A 148 23.78 -14.19 4.74
C GLU A 148 22.41 -14.04 4.06
N CYS A 149 22.11 -14.89 3.06
CA CYS A 149 20.79 -14.94 2.44
C CYS A 149 19.69 -15.34 3.44
N TRP A 150 19.96 -16.34 4.28
CA TRP A 150 19.01 -16.87 5.27
C TRP A 150 18.61 -15.84 6.32
N ASN A 151 19.54 -14.94 6.68
CA ASN A 151 19.28 -13.84 7.61
C ASN A 151 18.26 -12.81 7.07
N HIS A 152 17.90 -12.86 5.78
CA HIS A 152 16.81 -12.03 5.26
C HIS A 152 15.42 -12.55 5.64
N ILE A 153 15.27 -13.80 6.12
CA ILE A 153 13.95 -14.36 6.45
C ILE A 153 13.22 -13.52 7.49
N GLU A 154 13.88 -13.20 8.60
CA GLU A 154 13.27 -12.46 9.71
C GLU A 154 12.79 -11.06 9.25
N PRO A 155 13.62 -10.22 8.59
CA PRO A 155 13.16 -8.96 8.02
C PRO A 155 11.95 -9.09 7.07
N PHE A 156 11.93 -10.11 6.20
CA PHE A 156 10.79 -10.33 5.31
C PHE A 156 9.51 -10.71 6.09
N GLN A 157 9.64 -11.53 7.14
CA GLN A 157 8.51 -11.93 7.98
C GLN A 157 7.96 -10.75 8.78
N GLU A 158 8.82 -9.86 9.29
CA GLU A 158 8.43 -8.63 9.98
C GLU A 158 7.68 -7.68 9.03
N GLN A 159 8.25 -7.42 7.85
CA GLN A 159 7.61 -6.59 6.82
C GLN A 159 6.25 -7.14 6.41
N ARG A 160 6.15 -8.46 6.20
CA ARG A 160 4.88 -9.11 5.88
C ARG A 160 3.85 -8.94 7.00
N SER A 161 4.26 -9.12 8.24
CA SER A 161 3.38 -8.99 9.40
C SER A 161 2.86 -7.56 9.57
N ALA A 162 3.73 -6.56 9.35
CA ALA A 162 3.35 -5.15 9.35
C ALA A 162 2.36 -4.84 8.23
N LEU A 163 2.61 -5.31 7.01
CA LEU A 163 1.70 -5.12 5.88
C LEU A 163 0.30 -5.69 6.14
N VAL A 164 0.23 -6.90 6.71
CA VAL A 164 -1.05 -7.54 7.06
C VAL A 164 -1.80 -6.72 8.12
N ALA A 165 -1.09 -6.21 9.13
CA ALA A 165 -1.68 -5.37 10.16
C ALA A 165 -2.23 -4.05 9.58
N ASP A 166 -1.44 -3.38 8.74
CA ASP A 166 -1.83 -2.12 8.08
C ASP A 166 -3.03 -2.33 7.15
N LEU A 167 -3.02 -3.39 6.33
CA LEU A 167 -4.13 -3.71 5.45
C LEU A 167 -5.41 -4.04 6.23
N THR A 168 -5.29 -4.79 7.33
CA THR A 168 -6.43 -5.13 8.18
C THR A 168 -7.04 -3.87 8.80
N ALA A 169 -6.21 -2.97 9.35
CA ALA A 169 -6.66 -1.70 9.91
C ALA A 169 -7.34 -0.81 8.85
N GLU A 170 -6.82 -0.80 7.61
CA GLU A 170 -7.44 -0.04 6.52
C GLU A 170 -8.78 -0.67 6.08
N ILE A 171 -8.88 -1.99 6.01
CA ILE A 171 -10.14 -2.69 5.73
C ILE A 171 -11.20 -2.34 6.78
N ASP A 172 -10.86 -2.39 8.06
CA ASP A 172 -11.77 -2.06 9.16
C ASP A 172 -12.23 -0.59 9.06
N ARG A 173 -11.30 0.34 8.81
CA ARG A 173 -11.60 1.76 8.59
C ARG A 173 -12.56 1.97 7.42
N LEU A 174 -12.35 1.26 6.32
CA LEU A 174 -13.19 1.35 5.12
C LEU A 174 -14.56 0.70 5.32
N ALA A 175 -14.65 -0.34 6.14
CA ALA A 175 -15.93 -0.97 6.51
C ALA A 175 -16.78 0.02 7.32
N ASP A 176 -16.20 0.66 8.34
CA ASP A 176 -16.87 1.69 9.13
C ASP A 176 -17.32 2.87 8.26
N LEU A 177 -16.45 3.33 7.35
CA LEU A 177 -16.77 4.38 6.40
C LEU A 177 -17.92 3.98 5.46
N ASN A 178 -17.93 2.74 4.97
CA ASN A 178 -19.00 2.23 4.11
C ASN A 178 -20.34 2.23 4.85
N SER A 179 -20.37 1.73 6.08
CA SER A 179 -21.57 1.73 6.91
C SER A 179 -22.06 3.15 7.21
N ARG A 180 -21.16 4.09 7.51
CA ARG A 180 -21.48 5.50 7.70
C ARG A 180 -22.13 6.12 6.45
N ARG A 181 -21.53 5.89 5.28
CA ARG A 181 -22.02 6.43 3.99
C ARG A 181 -23.37 5.83 3.60
N LEU A 182 -23.56 4.52 3.78
CA LEU A 182 -24.83 3.83 3.54
C LEU A 182 -25.95 4.37 4.44
N ALA A 183 -25.67 4.55 5.74
CA ALA A 183 -26.64 5.10 6.68
C ALA A 183 -27.04 6.53 6.29
N PHE A 184 -26.08 7.36 5.87
CA PHE A 184 -26.37 8.72 5.41
C PHE A 184 -27.17 8.73 4.11
N SER A 185 -26.83 7.87 3.14
CA SER A 185 -27.50 7.84 1.83
C SER A 185 -28.98 7.47 1.94
N GLN A 186 -29.38 6.80 3.01
CA GLN A 186 -30.77 6.45 3.34
C GLN A 186 -31.51 7.52 4.16
N SER A 187 -30.83 8.59 4.57
CA SER A 187 -31.43 9.67 5.36
C SER A 187 -32.10 10.74 4.49
N ASP A 188 -33.01 11.50 5.07
CA ASP A 188 -33.68 12.64 4.41
C ASP A 188 -32.73 13.79 4.04
N ASN A 189 -31.48 13.75 4.52
CA ASN A 189 -30.43 14.73 4.25
C ASN A 189 -29.55 14.34 3.05
N SER A 190 -29.83 13.20 2.40
CA SER A 190 -29.12 12.73 1.21
C SER A 190 -29.72 13.33 -0.05
N TYR A 191 -28.89 13.93 -0.89
CA TYR A 191 -29.29 14.44 -2.21
C TYR A 191 -28.58 13.66 -3.31
N THR A 192 -29.34 13.06 -4.23
CA THR A 192 -28.77 12.30 -5.34
C THR A 192 -28.19 13.24 -6.42
N PRO A 193 -27.26 12.77 -7.25
CA PRO A 193 -26.82 13.54 -8.42
C PRO A 193 -27.99 14.02 -9.29
N GLU A 194 -29.05 13.22 -9.43
CA GLU A 194 -30.26 13.57 -10.17
C GLU A 194 -31.03 14.72 -9.54
N ASP A 195 -31.12 14.78 -8.21
CA ASP A 195 -31.73 15.90 -7.49
C ASP A 195 -30.93 17.18 -7.71
N ILE A 196 -29.61 17.11 -7.59
CA ILE A 196 -28.70 18.25 -7.76
C ILE A 196 -28.78 18.83 -9.18
N LEU A 197 -28.99 18.00 -10.21
CA LEU A 197 -29.13 18.47 -11.59
C LEU A 197 -30.38 19.31 -11.83
N ARG A 198 -31.42 19.14 -11.00
CA ARG A 198 -32.69 19.88 -11.09
C ARG A 198 -32.60 21.30 -10.53
N PHE A 199 -31.66 21.58 -9.63
CA PHE A 199 -31.45 22.92 -9.07
C PHE A 199 -31.13 23.94 -10.17
N ASP A 200 -31.67 25.14 -10.08
CA ASP A 200 -31.15 26.25 -10.86
C ASP A 200 -29.81 26.76 -10.26
N SER A 201 -29.26 27.86 -10.80
CA SER A 201 -27.96 28.36 -10.28
C SER A 201 -28.07 28.84 -8.84
N LYS A 202 -29.18 29.48 -8.47
CA LYS A 202 -29.38 30.05 -7.14
C LYS A 202 -29.70 28.96 -6.12
N ASP A 203 -30.52 27.99 -6.49
CA ASP A 203 -30.81 26.82 -5.65
C ASP A 203 -29.54 26.03 -5.36
N PHE A 204 -28.63 25.93 -6.33
CA PHE A 204 -27.34 25.28 -6.14
C PHE A 204 -26.44 26.02 -5.12
N GLU A 205 -26.41 27.35 -5.14
CA GLU A 205 -25.69 28.17 -4.14
C GLU A 205 -26.27 27.98 -2.73
N ILE A 206 -27.61 28.00 -2.62
CA ILE A 206 -28.33 27.74 -1.36
C ILE A 206 -28.02 26.33 -0.84
N PHE A 207 -27.99 25.34 -1.73
CA PHE A 207 -27.67 23.97 -1.39
C PHE A 207 -26.24 23.80 -0.85
N VAL A 208 -25.25 24.42 -1.49
CA VAL A 208 -23.86 24.41 -1.00
C VAL A 208 -23.76 25.08 0.38
N ALA A 209 -24.49 26.17 0.62
CA ALA A 209 -24.55 26.82 1.93
C ALA A 209 -25.19 25.92 2.99
N TRP A 210 -26.24 25.18 2.64
CA TRP A 210 -26.86 24.19 3.53
C TRP A 210 -25.89 23.06 3.90
N LEU A 211 -25.15 22.52 2.93
CA LEU A 211 -24.12 21.51 3.19
C LEU A 211 -23.01 22.02 4.12
N ALA A 212 -22.55 23.26 3.94
CA ALA A 212 -21.57 23.88 4.83
C ALA A 212 -22.11 24.02 6.27
N CYS A 213 -23.36 24.44 6.42
CA CYS A 213 -24.04 24.54 7.71
C CYS A 213 -24.19 23.18 8.39
N ARG A 214 -24.58 22.14 7.64
CA ARG A 214 -24.66 20.74 8.11
C ARG A 214 -23.35 20.28 8.75
N ASP A 215 -22.21 20.73 8.22
CA ASP A 215 -20.89 20.34 8.72
C ASP A 215 -20.36 21.23 9.85
N GLY A 216 -21.19 22.17 10.33
CA GLY A 216 -20.94 22.99 11.51
C GLY A 216 -20.40 24.39 11.21
N MET A 217 -20.53 24.89 9.98
CA MET A 217 -20.10 26.25 9.63
C MET A 217 -21.21 27.28 9.83
N GLU A 218 -20.84 28.47 10.30
CA GLU A 218 -21.75 29.61 10.38
C GLU A 218 -21.89 30.27 9.00
N ILE A 219 -23.12 30.44 8.53
CA ILE A 219 -23.40 31.14 7.26
C ILE A 219 -23.28 32.65 7.49
N ARG A 220 -22.31 33.29 6.82
CA ARG A 220 -22.18 34.77 6.77
C ARG A 220 -22.82 35.37 5.53
N GLN A 221 -22.83 34.62 4.44
CA GLN A 221 -23.52 34.98 3.20
C GLN A 221 -24.04 33.72 2.51
N GLN A 222 -25.31 33.76 2.10
CA GLN A 222 -25.99 32.69 1.38
C GLN A 222 -26.50 33.23 0.05
N ALA A 223 -25.93 32.76 -1.05
CA ALA A 223 -26.13 33.21 -2.42
C ALA A 223 -25.55 34.62 -2.72
N GLY A 224 -24.89 34.71 -3.88
CA GLY A 224 -24.31 35.96 -4.38
C GLY A 224 -25.35 36.87 -5.03
N GLY A 225 -25.24 38.17 -4.81
CA GLY A 225 -25.91 39.23 -5.55
C GLY A 225 -25.14 39.70 -6.80
N ALA A 226 -25.72 40.67 -7.49
CA ALA A 226 -25.05 41.34 -8.59
C ALA A 226 -23.87 42.18 -8.06
N GLY A 227 -22.65 41.83 -8.47
CA GLY A 227 -21.44 42.54 -8.03
C GLY A 227 -20.62 41.82 -6.97
N ASP A 228 -20.96 40.58 -6.63
CA ASP A 228 -20.33 39.81 -5.55
C ASP A 228 -18.96 39.22 -5.89
N LEU A 229 -18.43 39.56 -7.07
CA LEU A 229 -17.07 39.24 -7.52
C LEU A 229 -16.69 37.74 -7.39
N GLY A 230 -17.68 36.85 -7.45
CA GLY A 230 -17.51 35.40 -7.42
C GLY A 230 -17.57 34.75 -6.02
N ALA A 231 -17.99 35.48 -4.98
CA ALA A 231 -18.32 34.90 -3.69
C ALA A 231 -19.81 34.55 -3.61
N ASP A 232 -20.15 33.32 -4.01
CA ASP A 232 -21.55 32.84 -4.00
C ASP A 232 -21.95 32.32 -2.60
N GLY A 233 -20.96 32.03 -1.74
CA GLY A 233 -21.16 31.71 -0.34
C GLY A 233 -19.96 32.12 0.52
N ILE A 234 -20.24 32.55 1.75
CA ILE A 234 -19.22 32.86 2.76
C ILE A 234 -19.60 32.22 4.07
N PHE A 235 -18.70 31.41 4.60
CA PHE A 235 -18.92 30.63 5.83
C PHE A 235 -17.77 30.85 6.82
N LEU A 236 -18.05 30.71 8.11
CA LEU A 236 -17.02 30.61 9.14
C LEU A 236 -16.94 29.19 9.68
N MET A 237 -15.74 28.64 9.68
CA MET A 237 -15.43 27.40 10.39
C MET A 237 -15.51 27.59 11.91
N PRO A 238 -15.64 26.51 12.70
CA PRO A 238 -15.62 26.58 14.16
C PRO A 238 -14.36 27.23 14.77
N ASP A 239 -13.23 27.23 14.06
CA ASP A 239 -11.99 27.90 14.48
C ASP A 239 -11.87 29.34 13.98
N GLY A 240 -12.93 29.88 13.38
CA GLY A 240 -12.99 31.25 12.86
C GLY A 240 -12.42 31.43 11.45
N ARG A 241 -11.84 30.40 10.82
CA ARG A 241 -11.37 30.50 9.44
C ARG A 241 -12.53 30.79 8.48
N ARG A 242 -12.33 31.74 7.57
CA ARG A 242 -13.30 32.17 6.56
C ARG A 242 -13.19 31.32 5.30
N VAL A 243 -14.27 30.61 4.99
CA VAL A 243 -14.45 29.89 3.73
C VAL A 243 -15.18 30.80 2.75
N VAL A 244 -14.62 30.96 1.55
CA VAL A 244 -15.31 31.62 0.44
C VAL A 244 -15.52 30.59 -0.65
N ALA A 245 -16.77 30.41 -1.05
CA ALA A 245 -17.19 29.45 -2.06
C ALA A 245 -17.65 30.16 -3.33
N GLN A 246 -17.16 29.71 -4.47
CA GLN A 246 -17.78 29.98 -5.76
C GLN A 246 -18.49 28.74 -6.27
N CYS A 247 -19.77 28.87 -6.61
CA CYS A 247 -20.61 27.78 -7.07
C CYS A 247 -20.85 27.93 -8.58
N LYS A 248 -20.58 26.87 -9.33
CA LYS A 248 -20.86 26.86 -10.77
C LYS A 248 -21.67 25.64 -11.16
N LYS A 249 -22.97 25.86 -11.37
CA LYS A 249 -23.81 24.88 -12.06
C LYS A 249 -23.44 24.84 -13.54
N THR A 250 -23.12 23.65 -14.05
CA THR A 250 -23.03 23.40 -15.50
C THR A 250 -24.39 22.92 -16.01
N SER A 251 -24.80 23.35 -17.22
CA SER A 251 -25.92 22.70 -17.90
C SER A 251 -25.53 21.27 -18.24
N THR A 252 -26.50 20.37 -18.14
CA THR A 252 -26.50 18.89 -18.23
C THR A 252 -25.77 18.23 -19.41
N LEU A 253 -25.02 18.96 -20.24
CA LEU A 253 -24.25 18.39 -21.35
C LEU A 253 -22.94 17.78 -20.83
N PRO A 254 -22.71 16.47 -21.05
CA PRO A 254 -21.43 15.84 -20.75
C PRO A 254 -20.29 16.55 -21.49
N GLY A 255 -19.23 16.94 -20.77
CA GLY A 255 -17.96 17.37 -21.36
C GLY A 255 -17.59 18.85 -21.28
N ARG A 256 -18.44 19.74 -20.74
CA ARG A 256 -18.06 21.16 -20.57
C ARG A 256 -17.38 21.41 -19.22
N ALA A 257 -16.13 20.97 -19.11
CA ALA A 257 -15.32 21.18 -17.92
C ALA A 257 -15.11 22.68 -17.64
N ILE A 258 -15.06 23.05 -16.36
CA ILE A 258 -14.69 24.39 -15.93
C ILE A 258 -13.22 24.67 -16.31
N GLY A 259 -13.03 25.73 -17.10
CA GLY A 259 -11.73 26.18 -17.57
C GLY A 259 -10.92 26.91 -16.49
N SER A 260 -9.61 27.01 -16.70
CA SER A 260 -8.70 27.70 -15.77
C SER A 260 -9.01 29.19 -15.61
N GLU A 261 -9.58 29.84 -16.62
CA GLU A 261 -9.95 31.27 -16.57
C GLU A 261 -10.88 31.58 -15.38
N LEU A 262 -11.86 30.71 -15.12
CA LEU A 262 -12.80 30.92 -14.03
C LEU A 262 -12.09 30.80 -12.67
N VAL A 263 -11.21 29.81 -12.52
CA VAL A 263 -10.42 29.60 -11.30
C VAL A 263 -9.45 30.76 -11.08
N GLN A 264 -8.83 31.28 -12.14
CA GLN A 264 -7.96 32.45 -12.08
C GLN A 264 -8.71 33.70 -11.61
N ARG A 265 -9.91 33.94 -12.15
CA ARG A 265 -10.76 35.05 -11.75
C ARG A 265 -11.14 34.94 -10.28
N PHE A 266 -11.54 33.75 -9.83
CA PHE A 266 -11.86 33.48 -8.43
C PHE A 266 -10.67 33.74 -7.51
N ASN A 267 -9.47 33.29 -7.89
CA ASN A 267 -8.25 33.54 -7.13
C ASN A 267 -8.01 35.04 -6.90
N GLY A 268 -8.29 35.86 -7.92
CA GLY A 268 -8.15 37.31 -7.86
C GLY A 268 -9.09 38.00 -6.87
N THR A 269 -10.17 37.35 -6.42
CA THR A 269 -11.19 37.95 -5.57
C THR A 269 -11.31 37.27 -4.21
N ALA A 270 -11.26 35.93 -4.15
CA ALA A 270 -11.49 35.14 -2.94
C ALA A 270 -10.66 35.62 -1.74
N ARG A 271 -9.33 35.72 -1.91
CA ARG A 271 -8.45 36.24 -0.85
C ARG A 271 -8.36 37.76 -0.84
N PRO A 272 -8.07 38.44 -1.97
CA PRO A 272 -7.81 39.89 -1.94
C PRO A 272 -9.02 40.71 -1.48
N VAL A 273 -10.21 40.35 -1.95
CA VAL A 273 -11.46 41.07 -1.68
C VAL A 273 -12.19 40.45 -0.48
N HIS A 274 -12.46 39.14 -0.54
CA HIS A 274 -13.33 38.48 0.45
C HIS A 274 -12.60 37.90 1.66
N LYS A 275 -11.26 38.05 1.74
CA LYS A 275 -10.42 37.61 2.87
C LYS A 275 -10.56 36.12 3.18
N ALA A 276 -10.68 35.28 2.14
CA ALA A 276 -10.74 33.84 2.31
C ALA A 276 -9.46 33.30 2.97
N ASP A 277 -9.64 32.53 4.04
CA ASP A 277 -8.60 31.61 4.54
C ASP A 277 -8.60 30.34 3.71
N VAL A 278 -9.81 29.86 3.38
CA VAL A 278 -10.07 28.68 2.54
C VAL A 278 -10.91 29.11 1.33
N ALA A 279 -10.32 29.03 0.14
CA ALA A 279 -11.02 29.31 -1.11
C ALA A 279 -11.48 27.99 -1.75
N VAL A 280 -12.77 27.85 -2.03
CA VAL A 280 -13.35 26.64 -2.64
C VAL A 280 -14.18 26.97 -3.87
N MET A 281 -14.05 26.18 -4.92
CA MET A 281 -14.91 26.23 -6.09
C MET A 281 -15.69 24.92 -6.21
N VAL A 282 -17.01 25.00 -6.25
CA VAL A 282 -17.93 23.87 -6.25
C VAL A 282 -18.68 23.81 -7.57
N THR A 283 -18.76 22.62 -8.18
CA THR A 283 -19.52 22.39 -9.41
C THR A 283 -20.14 21.00 -9.43
N ASN A 284 -21.29 20.87 -10.09
CA ASN A 284 -21.90 19.58 -10.43
C ASN A 284 -21.31 18.96 -11.73
N GLY A 285 -20.28 19.58 -12.30
CA GLY A 285 -19.53 19.11 -13.47
C GLY A 285 -18.10 18.71 -13.13
N THR A 286 -17.17 18.91 -14.06
CA THR A 286 -15.74 18.60 -13.88
C THR A 286 -14.86 19.83 -14.09
N PHE A 287 -13.60 19.78 -13.61
CA PHE A 287 -12.59 20.80 -13.89
C PHE A 287 -11.60 20.31 -14.94
N SER A 288 -11.21 21.20 -15.84
CA SER A 288 -10.17 20.92 -16.83
C SER A 288 -8.81 20.69 -16.18
N LYS A 289 -7.91 19.94 -16.84
CA LYS A 289 -6.54 19.69 -16.34
C LYS A 289 -5.79 21.00 -16.01
N PRO A 290 -5.81 22.06 -16.85
CA PRO A 290 -5.21 23.35 -16.49
C PRO A 290 -5.85 24.02 -15.26
N ALA A 291 -7.17 23.90 -15.08
CA ALA A 291 -7.85 24.44 -13.91
C ALA A 291 -7.40 23.73 -12.63
N ARG A 292 -7.27 22.40 -12.66
CA ARG A 292 -6.77 21.60 -11.53
C ARG A 292 -5.34 21.97 -11.14
N TYR A 293 -4.44 22.12 -12.11
CA TYR A 293 -3.07 22.57 -11.83
C TYR A 293 -3.02 23.96 -11.21
N PHE A 294 -3.72 24.93 -11.82
CA PHE A 294 -3.75 26.29 -11.30
C PHE A 294 -4.33 26.34 -9.87
N ALA A 295 -5.41 25.60 -9.61
CA ALA A 295 -6.00 25.54 -8.27
C ALA A 295 -5.02 24.99 -7.23
N SER A 296 -4.28 23.93 -7.58
CA SER A 296 -3.25 23.34 -6.72
C SER A 296 -2.14 24.35 -6.39
N ASP A 297 -1.63 25.06 -7.39
CA ASP A 297 -0.54 26.04 -7.22
C ASP A 297 -0.95 27.24 -6.34
N HIS A 298 -2.25 27.53 -6.25
CA HIS A 298 -2.79 28.68 -5.53
C HIS A 298 -3.61 28.31 -4.29
N ALA A 299 -3.54 27.06 -3.82
CA ALA A 299 -4.28 26.56 -2.65
C ALA A 299 -5.79 26.87 -2.73
N ILE A 300 -6.40 26.57 -3.88
CA ILE A 300 -7.84 26.62 -4.11
C ILE A 300 -8.36 25.19 -4.12
N HIS A 301 -9.36 24.91 -3.28
CA HIS A 301 -9.99 23.60 -3.23
C HIS A 301 -11.04 23.48 -4.33
N LEU A 302 -11.01 22.37 -5.07
CA LEU A 302 -11.98 22.08 -6.12
C LEU A 302 -12.89 20.94 -5.67
N VAL A 303 -14.21 21.18 -5.73
CA VAL A 303 -15.25 20.18 -5.47
C VAL A 303 -16.00 19.96 -6.79
N ASP A 304 -15.62 18.92 -7.52
CA ASP A 304 -16.31 18.48 -8.75
C ASP A 304 -17.49 17.54 -8.42
N ALA A 305 -18.18 17.06 -9.45
CA ALA A 305 -19.34 16.20 -9.32
C ALA A 305 -19.11 14.98 -8.42
N GLU A 306 -17.92 14.38 -8.49
CA GLU A 306 -17.58 13.20 -7.67
C GLU A 306 -17.44 13.58 -6.20
N ARG A 307 -16.66 14.63 -5.90
CA ARG A 307 -16.52 15.13 -4.52
C ARG A 307 -17.83 15.66 -3.97
N LEU A 308 -18.63 16.32 -4.81
CA LEU A 308 -19.96 16.79 -4.45
C LEU A 308 -20.88 15.61 -4.12
N ARG A 309 -20.81 14.49 -4.86
CA ARG A 309 -21.55 13.26 -4.52
C ARG A 309 -21.13 12.71 -3.16
N LYS A 310 -19.82 12.66 -2.87
CA LYS A 310 -19.32 12.27 -1.54
C LYS A 310 -19.90 13.18 -0.44
N TRP A 311 -19.96 14.48 -0.68
CA TRP A 311 -20.49 15.46 0.26
C TRP A 311 -22.01 15.34 0.47
N ALA A 312 -22.75 15.38 -0.64
CA ALA A 312 -24.21 15.52 -0.68
C ALA A 312 -24.97 14.21 -0.53
N THR A 313 -24.46 13.14 -1.12
CA THR A 313 -25.16 11.84 -1.19
C THR A 313 -24.62 10.86 -0.15
N TRP A 314 -23.30 10.88 0.11
CA TRP A 314 -22.66 9.92 1.02
C TRP A 314 -22.43 10.49 2.43
N GLY A 315 -22.63 11.80 2.61
CA GLY A 315 -22.51 12.44 3.92
C GLY A 315 -21.09 12.61 4.42
N ASP A 316 -20.09 12.54 3.55
CA ASP A 316 -18.75 13.02 3.91
C ASP A 316 -18.83 14.51 4.22
N SER A 317 -18.05 14.98 5.18
CA SER A 317 -17.99 16.39 5.55
C SER A 317 -17.18 17.20 4.55
N PHE A 318 -17.38 18.52 4.57
CA PHE A 318 -16.57 19.49 3.83
C PHE A 318 -15.07 19.29 4.07
N TYR A 319 -14.69 19.01 5.31
CA TYR A 319 -13.30 18.78 5.71
C TYR A 319 -12.69 17.58 4.98
N GLU A 320 -13.45 16.48 4.86
CA GLU A 320 -13.05 15.28 4.13
C GLU A 320 -12.99 15.56 2.61
N VAL A 321 -14.00 16.21 2.03
CA VAL A 321 -14.07 16.40 0.57
C VAL A 321 -13.07 17.43 0.04
N VAL A 322 -12.60 18.37 0.86
CA VAL A 322 -11.54 19.32 0.50
C VAL A 322 -10.17 18.96 1.10
N ASN A 323 -10.10 17.90 1.90
CA ASN A 323 -8.90 17.39 2.57
C ASN A 323 -8.20 18.43 3.46
N ILE A 324 -8.92 18.96 4.44
CA ILE A 324 -8.38 19.83 5.48
C ILE A 324 -8.78 19.30 6.86
N ALA A 325 -7.96 19.53 7.87
CA ALA A 325 -8.28 19.10 9.23
C ALA A 325 -9.56 19.78 9.74
N ARG A 326 -10.49 18.97 10.26
CA ARG A 326 -11.64 19.47 11.01
C ARG A 326 -11.12 20.10 12.30
N PRO A 327 -11.48 21.34 12.61
CA PRO A 327 -11.09 21.94 13.88
C PRO A 327 -11.67 21.14 15.05
N SER A 328 -10.88 20.89 16.09
CA SER A 328 -11.48 20.47 17.36
C SER A 328 -12.37 21.63 17.82
N ALA A 329 -13.63 21.37 18.17
CA ALA A 329 -14.47 22.39 18.77
C ALA A 329 -13.68 23.05 19.89
N ALA A 330 -13.41 24.35 19.78
CA ALA A 330 -12.78 25.09 20.85
C ALA A 330 -13.69 24.93 22.07
N VAL A 331 -13.22 24.24 23.10
CA VAL A 331 -13.83 24.32 24.42
C VAL A 331 -13.68 25.78 24.80
N ASP A 332 -14.79 26.50 24.86
CA ASP A 332 -14.83 27.92 25.23
C ASP A 332 -14.04 28.14 26.53
N ALA A 333 -12.82 28.65 26.38
CA ALA A 333 -12.08 29.27 27.46
C ALA A 333 -12.60 30.70 27.61
N ALA A 334 -13.77 30.82 28.24
CA ALA A 334 -14.30 32.07 28.76
C ALA A 334 -14.63 31.87 30.24
N ALA A 335 -13.69 32.26 31.10
CA ALA A 335 -13.89 32.55 32.52
C ALA A 335 -13.24 33.90 32.83
#